data_AF-A0A0V0Q0E6-F1
#
_entry.id   AF-A0A0V0Q0E6-F1
#
_cell.length_a   1.000
_cell.length_b   1.000
_cell.length_c   1.000
_cell.angle_alpha   90.00
_cell.angle_beta   90.00
_cell.angle_gamma   90.00
#
_symmetry.space_group_name_H-M   'P 1'
#
loop_
_entity.id
_entity.type
_entity.pdbx_description
1 polymer ?
#
loop_
_entity_poly.entity_id
_entity_poly.type
_entity_poly.pdbx_seq_one_letter_code
_entity_poly.pdbx_strand_id
1 'polypeptide(L)'
;MTGRPVRPIPSLQALSASERQRAVLMLRAWDGAASGASRRDIAGVLFRSDFNGLSAAEWKSASERRQLARILAEARAMVGGEYLTLLRGETRRRR
;
A
#
# COMPACT_ATOMS: atom_id res chain seq x y z
N MET A 1 -25.23 0.10 30.29
CA MET A 1 -24.72 -0.06 28.92
C MET A 1 -23.98 -1.38 28.85
N THR A 2 -24.60 -2.44 28.33
CA THR A 2 -23.95 -3.76 28.19
C THR A 2 -23.20 -3.80 26.86
N GLY A 3 -21.87 -3.75 26.91
CA GLY A 3 -21.03 -3.92 25.74
C GLY A 3 -21.20 -5.35 25.20
N ARG A 4 -21.50 -5.48 23.90
CA ARG A 4 -21.48 -6.79 23.23
C ARG A 4 -20.06 -7.38 23.33
N PRO A 5 -19.92 -8.69 23.58
CA PRO A 5 -18.62 -9.32 23.58
C PRO A 5 -17.97 -9.12 22.20
N VAL A 6 -16.76 -8.59 22.20
CA VAL A 6 -15.93 -8.48 21.00
C VAL A 6 -15.63 -9.91 20.56
N ARG A 7 -16.23 -10.34 19.44
CA ARG A 7 -15.84 -11.59 18.78
C ARG A 7 -14.33 -11.50 18.52
N PRO A 8 -13.55 -12.59 18.68
CA PRO A 8 -12.12 -12.56 18.39
C PRO A 8 -11.93 -11.94 17.01
N ILE A 9 -11.16 -10.85 16.91
CA ILE A 9 -11.00 -10.07 15.68
C ILE A 9 -10.45 -11.05 14.63
N PRO A 10 -11.27 -11.55 13.68
CA PRO A 10 -10.88 -12.73 12.91
C PRO A 10 -9.77 -12.45 11.88
N SER A 11 -9.39 -11.19 11.68
CA SER A 11 -8.90 -10.75 10.37
C SER A 11 -7.45 -10.31 10.28
N LEU A 12 -6.84 -9.80 11.36
CA LEU A 12 -5.40 -9.58 11.35
C LEU A 12 -4.63 -10.91 11.29
N GLN A 13 -5.22 -11.99 11.80
CA GLN A 13 -4.71 -13.36 11.61
C GLN A 13 -5.04 -13.95 10.24
N ALA A 14 -6.04 -13.41 9.51
CA ALA A 14 -6.44 -13.91 8.19
C ALA A 14 -5.54 -13.41 7.04
N LEU A 15 -4.82 -12.30 7.21
CA LEU A 15 -3.91 -11.82 6.17
C LEU A 15 -2.74 -12.77 5.98
N SER A 16 -2.63 -13.29 4.76
CA SER A 16 -1.46 -14.04 4.30
C SER A 16 -0.20 -13.16 4.36
N ALA A 17 0.97 -13.80 4.39
CA ALA A 17 2.25 -13.08 4.44
C ALA A 17 2.41 -12.08 3.29
N SER A 18 1.94 -12.43 2.09
CA SER A 18 1.99 -11.56 0.89
C SER A 18 1.06 -10.35 1.02
N GLU A 19 -0.12 -10.52 1.60
CA GLU A 19 -1.04 -9.40 1.87
C GLU A 19 -0.49 -8.45 2.93
N ARG A 20 0.13 -8.98 3.98
CA ARG A 20 0.83 -8.16 4.99
C ARG A 20 1.97 -7.37 4.38
N GLN A 21 2.81 -8.02 3.57
CA GLN A 21 3.88 -7.34 2.86
C GLN A 21 3.34 -6.25 1.93
N ARG A 22 2.25 -6.52 1.21
CA ARG A 22 1.57 -5.52 0.36
C ARG A 22 1.07 -4.34 1.19
N ALA A 23 0.47 -4.58 2.36
CA ALA A 23 0.02 -3.53 3.26
C ALA A 23 1.17 -2.65 3.75
N VAL A 24 2.31 -3.25 4.11
CA VAL A 24 3.52 -2.51 4.49
C VAL A 24 4.02 -1.64 3.33
N LEU A 25 4.04 -2.16 2.09
CA LEU A 25 4.44 -1.36 0.92
C LEU A 25 3.49 -0.18 0.67
N MET A 26 2.17 -0.38 0.85
CA MET A 26 1.18 0.69 0.72
C MET A 26 1.39 1.79 1.75
N LEU A 27 1.60 1.43 3.02
CA LEU A 27 1.86 2.40 4.09
C LEU A 27 3.15 3.18 3.82
N ARG A 28 4.26 2.50 3.51
CA ARG A 28 5.54 3.17 3.21
C ARG A 28 5.44 4.10 2.00
N ALA A 29 4.69 3.70 0.96
CA ALA A 29 4.44 4.55 -0.20
C ALA A 29 3.62 5.80 0.16
N TRP A 30 2.59 5.61 1.00
CA TRP A 30 1.75 6.70 1.49
C TRP A 30 2.54 7.69 2.34
N ASP A 31 3.35 7.20 3.28
CA ASP A 31 4.17 8.05 4.16
C ASP A 31 5.18 8.87 3.37
N GLY A 32 5.84 8.26 2.37
CA GLY A 32 6.74 8.97 1.47
C GLY A 32 6.02 10.03 0.61
N ALA A 33 4.81 9.73 0.14
CA ALA A 33 4.03 10.71 -0.61
C ALA A 33 3.54 11.86 0.28
N ALA A 34 3.13 11.56 1.51
CA ALA A 34 2.67 12.53 2.49
C ALA A 34 3.81 13.44 2.99
N SER A 35 5.05 12.94 3.01
CA SER A 35 6.25 13.75 3.31
C SER A 35 6.76 14.56 2.11
N GLY A 36 6.10 14.49 0.95
CA GLY A 36 6.48 15.23 -0.25
C GLY A 36 7.61 14.61 -1.07
N ALA A 37 8.03 13.38 -0.76
CA ALA A 37 9.05 12.69 -1.55
C ALA A 37 8.58 12.47 -3.00
N SER A 38 9.52 12.54 -3.94
CA SER A 38 9.18 12.32 -5.34
C SER A 38 8.79 10.84 -5.56
N ARG A 39 7.95 10.57 -6.55
CA ARG A 39 7.61 9.19 -6.93
C ARG A 39 8.86 8.36 -7.30
N ARG A 40 9.90 9.01 -7.81
CA ARG A 40 11.15 8.33 -8.16
C ARG A 40 11.89 7.88 -6.90
N ASP A 41 11.98 8.74 -5.89
CA ASP A 41 12.64 8.42 -4.61
C ASP A 41 11.88 7.34 -3.85
N ILE A 42 10.55 7.45 -3.79
CA ILE A 42 9.70 6.43 -3.16
C ILE A 42 9.90 5.08 -3.85
N ALA A 43 9.89 5.05 -5.19
CA ALA A 43 10.16 3.83 -5.94
C ALA A 43 11.56 3.26 -5.63
N GLY A 44 12.58 4.12 -5.55
CA GLY A 44 13.94 3.68 -5.29
C GLY A 44 14.09 3.00 -3.93
N VAL A 45 13.46 3.56 -2.90
CA VAL A 45 13.44 2.96 -1.56
C VAL A 45 12.61 1.67 -1.51
N LEU A 46 11.45 1.63 -2.17
CA LEU A 46 10.54 0.48 -2.12
C LEU A 46 11.06 -0.72 -2.92
N PHE A 47 11.67 -0.47 -4.07
CA PHE A 47 12.17 -1.52 -4.96
C PHE A 47 13.67 -1.79 -4.79
N ARG A 48 14.35 -1.04 -3.89
CA ARG A 48 15.80 -1.13 -3.66
C ARG A 48 16.58 -0.97 -4.96
N SER A 49 16.26 0.07 -5.71
CA SER A 49 16.87 0.35 -7.01
C SER A 49 17.19 1.84 -7.11
N ASP A 50 18.29 2.20 -7.75
CA ASP A 50 18.59 3.60 -8.02
C ASP A 50 18.02 4.00 -9.38
N PHE A 51 17.12 4.98 -9.37
CA PHE A 51 16.49 5.53 -10.57
C PHE A 51 17.00 6.93 -10.91
N ASN A 52 17.95 7.48 -10.15
CA ASN A 52 18.45 8.85 -10.35
C ASN A 52 19.25 9.01 -11.64
N GLY A 53 19.86 7.94 -12.13
CA GLY A 53 20.56 7.91 -13.42
C GLY A 53 19.61 7.87 -14.64
N LEU A 54 18.31 7.61 -14.45
CA LEU A 54 17.37 7.55 -15.56
C LEU A 54 16.94 8.94 -16.01
N SER A 55 16.95 9.17 -17.32
CA SER A 55 16.31 10.33 -17.94
C SER A 55 14.80 10.38 -17.61
N ALA A 56 14.19 11.53 -17.87
CA ALA A 56 12.75 11.68 -17.69
C ALA A 56 11.93 10.71 -18.57
N ALA A 57 12.41 10.43 -19.79
CA ALA A 57 11.77 9.50 -20.72
C ALA A 57 11.87 8.05 -20.22
N GLU A 58 13.07 7.62 -19.80
CA GLU A 58 13.30 6.27 -19.26
C GLU A 58 12.50 6.03 -17.98
N TRP A 59 12.44 7.02 -17.08
CA TRP A 59 11.59 6.94 -15.90
C TRP A 59 10.10 6.84 -16.27
N LYS A 60 9.65 7.52 -17.33
CA LYS A 60 8.26 7.46 -17.78
C LYS A 60 7.90 6.06 -18.31
N SER A 61 8.84 5.37 -18.95
CA SER A 61 8.65 4.00 -19.46
C SER A 61 8.89 2.90 -18.40
N ALA A 62 9.58 3.21 -17.30
CA ALA A 62 9.90 2.26 -16.23
C ALA A 62 8.66 1.51 -15.68
N SER A 63 8.83 0.21 -15.43
CA SER A 63 7.76 -0.66 -14.93
C SER A 63 7.39 -0.33 -13.47
N GLU A 64 8.41 0.09 -12.72
CA GLU A 64 8.41 0.42 -11.31
C GLU A 64 7.59 1.68 -11.05
N ARG A 65 7.59 2.64 -12.00
CA ARG A 65 6.68 3.78 -11.98
C ARG A 65 5.22 3.34 -12.00
N ARG A 66 4.87 2.40 -12.90
CA ARG A 66 3.49 1.85 -12.99
C ARG A 66 3.14 1.01 -11.77
N GLN A 67 4.11 0.26 -11.24
CA GLN A 67 3.93 -0.52 -10.02
C GLN A 67 3.68 0.39 -8.80
N LEU A 68 4.48 1.44 -8.62
CA LEU A 68 4.29 2.42 -7.56
C LEU A 68 2.94 3.14 -7.70
N ALA A 69 2.54 3.51 -8.91
CA ALA A 69 1.23 4.15 -9.13
C ALA A 69 0.07 3.27 -8.64
N ARG A 70 0.13 1.96 -8.89
CA ARG A 70 -0.86 0.99 -8.37
C ARG A 70 -0.82 0.87 -6.86
N ILE A 71 0.38 0.81 -6.26
CA ILE A 71 0.54 0.77 -4.80
C ILE A 71 -0.06 2.03 -4.15
N LEU A 72 0.22 3.22 -4.70
CA LEU A 72 -0.32 4.48 -4.18
C LEU A 72 -1.85 4.57 -4.32
N ALA A 73 -2.40 4.07 -5.43
CA ALA A 73 -3.85 4.02 -5.61
C ALA A 73 -4.51 3.10 -4.57
N GLU A 74 -3.96 1.90 -4.36
CA GLU A 74 -4.45 0.99 -3.32
C GLU A 74 -4.26 1.57 -1.91
N ALA A 75 -3.14 2.22 -1.63
CA ALA A 75 -2.88 2.87 -0.35
C ALA A 75 -3.89 3.97 -0.05
N ARG A 76 -4.23 4.80 -1.06
CA ARG A 76 -5.24 5.85 -0.92
C ARG A 76 -6.62 5.27 -0.61
N ALA A 77 -7.01 4.17 -1.28
CA ALA A 77 -8.27 3.50 -1.00
C ALA A 77 -8.32 2.94 0.43
N MET A 78 -7.22 2.29 0.86
CA MET A 78 -7.07 1.78 2.22
C MET A 78 -7.21 2.88 3.28
N VAL A 79 -6.46 3.98 3.14
CA VAL A 79 -6.53 5.13 4.06
C VAL A 79 -7.90 5.82 3.99
N GLY A 80 -8.54 5.82 2.83
CA GLY A 80 -9.87 6.40 2.59
C GLY A 80 -11.05 5.63 3.22
N GLY A 81 -10.80 4.53 3.93
CA GLY A 81 -11.82 3.79 4.69
C GLY A 81 -11.94 2.31 4.33
N GLU A 82 -11.29 1.84 3.27
CA GLU A 82 -11.34 0.42 2.91
C GLU A 82 -10.66 -0.49 3.94
N TYR A 83 -9.81 0.05 4.82
CA TYR A 83 -9.26 -0.70 5.96
C TYR A 83 -10.33 -1.33 6.85
N LEU A 84 -11.56 -0.78 6.88
CA LEU A 84 -12.68 -1.34 7.63
C LEU A 84 -13.06 -2.74 7.14
N THR A 85 -12.84 -3.05 5.86
CA THR A 85 -13.07 -4.41 5.31
C THR A 85 -12.15 -5.43 5.98
N LEU A 86 -10.90 -5.04 6.27
CA LEU A 86 -9.98 -5.85 7.06
C LEU A 86 -10.56 -6.08 8.45
N LEU A 87 -10.99 -5.03 9.15
CA LEU A 87 -11.52 -5.19 10.52
C LEU A 87 -12.80 -6.04 10.59
N ARG A 88 -13.59 -6.06 9.53
CA ARG A 88 -14.82 -6.87 9.41
C ARG A 88 -14.56 -8.32 9.02
N GLY A 89 -13.33 -8.67 8.61
CA GLY A 89 -13.00 -9.99 8.09
C GLY A 89 -13.60 -10.24 6.69
N GLU A 90 -13.88 -9.19 5.95
CA GLU A 90 -14.38 -9.28 4.58
C GLU A 90 -13.21 -9.51 3.61
N THR A 91 -13.36 -10.46 2.70
CA THR A 91 -12.36 -10.66 1.64
C THR A 91 -12.41 -9.47 0.69
N ARG A 92 -11.27 -8.77 0.56
CA ARG A 92 -11.12 -7.69 -0.41
C ARG A 92 -11.26 -8.25 -1.84
N ARG A 93 -12.39 -7.98 -2.49
CA ARG A 93 -12.50 -8.20 -3.94
C ARG A 93 -11.63 -7.15 -4.63
N ARG A 94 -10.49 -7.56 -5.17
CA ARG A 94 -9.77 -6.71 -6.13
C ARG A 94 -10.67 -6.57 -7.36
N ARG A 95 -11.20 -5.37 -7.60
CA ARG A 95 -11.81 -5.02 -8.89
C ARG A 95 -10.72 -4.75 -9.93
#